data_AF-A0A1R4LU31-F1
#
_entry.id   AF-A0A1R4LU31-F1
#
_cell.length_a   1.000
_cell.length_b   1.000
_cell.length_c   1.000
_cell.angle_alpha   90.00
_cell.angle_beta   90.00
_cell.angle_gamma   90.00
#
_symmetry.space_group_name_H-M   'P 1'
#
loop_
_entity.id
_entity.type
_entity.pdbx_description
1 polymer ?
#
loop_
_entity_poly.entity_id
_entity_poly.type
_entity_poly.pdbx_seq_one_letter_code
_entity_poly.pdbx_strand_id
1 'polypeptide(L)'
;MSSDIILKTQQLSQEIASTYPLDAMKMDAYWAALNDLQVKFYLQITGLDFLGEPDGDESITITNRGHVICDIGQWRINAGNPHQDYIFPEDTLLRGGESVTVYTQPGARHSFNSNRSIWNNHGDTATLFNHSGEVISTWLYGKAAHMHVMISNVHYKGDEFRTEGDEYVELHNTSGDRVDITGWQLTAMSNTHSFTFPSGAIIEPSGTVRVYTNRPPSAANEYSVNSPTAIWNNRGGMCALSDYLGYEIAHFAY
;
A
#
# COMPACT_ATOMS: atom_id res chain seq x y z
N MET A 1 8.63 9.76 0.92
CA MET A 1 9.80 8.92 1.28
C MET A 1 10.69 8.62 0.07
N SER A 2 10.14 8.13 -1.05
CA SER A 2 10.90 7.78 -2.27
C SER A 2 11.81 8.90 -2.84
N SER A 3 11.31 10.14 -2.94
CA SER A 3 12.11 11.27 -3.49
C SER A 3 13.34 11.64 -2.67
N ASP A 4 13.27 11.49 -1.34
CA ASP A 4 14.40 11.77 -0.45
C ASP A 4 15.50 10.71 -0.56
N ILE A 5 15.11 9.43 -0.67
CA ILE A 5 16.06 8.33 -0.89
C ILE A 5 16.79 8.51 -2.23
N ILE A 6 16.08 8.87 -3.30
CA ILE A 6 16.69 9.12 -4.61
C ILE A 6 17.72 10.25 -4.52
N LEU A 7 17.38 11.35 -3.85
CA LEU A 7 18.29 12.49 -3.68
C LEU A 7 19.54 12.09 -2.87
N LYS A 8 19.37 11.38 -1.76
CA LYS A 8 20.48 10.88 -0.93
C LYS A 8 21.38 9.93 -1.71
N THR A 9 20.80 9.03 -2.50
CA THR A 9 21.57 8.12 -3.37
C THR A 9 22.37 8.89 -4.42
N GLN A 10 21.80 9.94 -5.02
CA GLN A 10 22.51 10.80 -5.97
C GLN A 10 23.67 11.55 -5.30
N GLN A 11 23.43 12.15 -4.13
CA GLN A 11 24.45 12.85 -3.36
C GLN A 11 25.61 11.90 -2.99
N LEU A 12 25.29 10.74 -2.43
CA LEU A 12 26.28 9.74 -2.05
C LEU A 12 27.08 9.24 -3.26
N SER A 13 26.41 9.04 -4.40
CA SER A 13 27.08 8.65 -5.65
C SER A 13 28.07 9.73 -6.14
N GLN A 14 27.72 11.01 -5.99
CA GLN A 14 28.62 12.12 -6.33
C GLN A 14 29.82 12.20 -5.37
N GLU A 15 29.58 12.01 -4.07
CA GLU A 15 30.65 11.97 -3.06
C GLU A 15 31.66 10.85 -3.36
N ILE A 16 31.17 9.64 -3.65
CA ILE A 16 32.01 8.50 -4.06
C ILE A 16 32.84 8.87 -5.28
N ALA A 17 32.22 9.43 -6.32
CA ALA A 17 32.91 9.80 -7.56
C ALA A 17 33.97 10.89 -7.38
N SER A 18 33.79 11.78 -6.40
CA SER A 18 34.71 12.89 -6.10
C SER A 18 35.83 12.54 -5.10
N THR A 19 35.75 11.38 -4.44
CA THR A 19 36.68 10.99 -3.38
C THR A 19 37.95 10.38 -3.97
N TYR A 20 39.09 11.06 -3.77
CA TYR A 20 40.41 10.54 -4.12
C TYR A 20 41.50 10.97 -3.11
N PRO A 21 42.37 10.05 -2.64
CA PRO A 21 42.31 8.61 -2.87
C PRO A 21 41.12 7.97 -2.12
N LEU A 22 40.54 6.93 -2.72
CA LEU A 22 39.50 6.13 -2.09
C LEU A 22 40.17 4.94 -1.37
N ASP A 23 40.31 5.06 -0.06
CA ASP A 23 40.81 3.96 0.78
C ASP A 23 39.71 2.94 1.10
N ALA A 24 40.12 1.77 1.61
CA ALA A 24 39.21 0.67 1.91
C ALA A 24 38.15 1.05 2.96
N MET A 25 38.53 1.81 4.00
CA MET A 25 37.63 2.19 5.08
C MET A 25 36.51 3.11 4.58
N LYS A 26 36.84 4.08 3.71
CA LYS A 26 35.83 4.93 3.05
C LYS A 26 34.96 4.15 2.09
N MET A 27 35.53 3.21 1.33
CA MET A 27 34.75 2.36 0.43
C MET A 27 33.73 1.52 1.20
N ASP A 28 34.12 0.94 2.33
CA ASP A 28 33.22 0.15 3.19
C ASP A 28 32.09 1.02 3.77
N ALA A 29 32.40 2.25 4.20
CA ALA A 29 31.40 3.19 4.68
C ALA A 29 30.39 3.58 3.58
N TYR A 30 30.88 3.86 2.36
CA TYR A 30 30.02 4.16 1.21
C TYR A 30 29.15 2.96 0.82
N TRP A 31 29.70 1.76 0.85
CA TRP A 31 28.93 0.53 0.61
C TRP A 31 27.82 0.34 1.63
N ALA A 32 28.12 0.52 2.93
CA ALA A 32 27.13 0.41 3.98
C ALA A 32 26.00 1.44 3.80
N ALA A 33 26.34 2.69 3.49
CA ALA A 33 25.35 3.76 3.27
C ALA A 33 24.48 3.51 2.01
N LEU A 34 25.07 3.03 0.91
CA LEU A 34 24.31 2.66 -0.29
C LEU A 34 23.37 1.48 -0.01
N ASN A 35 23.84 0.48 0.73
CA ASN A 35 23.03 -0.68 1.10
C ASN A 35 21.84 -0.26 1.98
N ASP A 36 22.05 0.62 2.97
CA ASP A 36 20.96 1.16 3.80
C ASP A 36 19.89 1.86 2.95
N LEU A 37 20.31 2.75 2.04
CA LEU A 37 19.39 3.45 1.12
C LEU A 37 18.66 2.47 0.19
N GLN A 38 19.37 1.46 -0.33
CA GLN A 38 18.79 0.45 -1.20
C GLN A 38 17.72 -0.36 -0.46
N VAL A 39 18.01 -0.83 0.76
CA VAL A 39 17.06 -1.60 1.56
C VAL A 39 15.81 -0.78 1.86
N LYS A 40 15.97 0.49 2.26
CA LYS A 40 14.86 1.44 2.49
C LYS A 40 13.99 1.68 1.25
N PHE A 41 14.53 1.47 0.06
CA PHE A 41 13.80 1.64 -1.19
C PHE A 41 13.08 0.37 -1.64
N TYR A 42 13.76 -0.78 -1.56
CA TYR A 42 13.33 -2.01 -2.21
C TYR A 42 12.66 -3.01 -1.28
N LEU A 43 12.91 -2.96 0.02
CA LEU A 43 12.27 -3.85 0.98
C LEU A 43 10.94 -3.24 1.41
N GLN A 44 9.84 -3.93 1.10
CA GLN A 44 8.50 -3.39 1.28
C GLN A 44 7.55 -4.44 1.80
N ILE A 45 6.54 -4.02 2.56
CA ILE A 45 5.33 -4.82 2.76
C ILE A 45 4.61 -4.88 1.41
N THR A 46 4.35 -6.09 0.93
CA THR A 46 3.75 -6.38 -0.37
C THR A 46 2.41 -7.09 -0.29
N GLY A 47 2.06 -7.61 0.89
CA GLY A 47 0.75 -8.18 1.13
C GLY A 47 0.38 -8.06 2.61
N LEU A 48 -0.90 -7.81 2.85
CA LEU A 48 -1.52 -7.86 4.17
C LEU A 48 -2.88 -8.53 4.00
N ASP A 49 -3.03 -9.73 4.55
CA ASP A 49 -4.30 -10.40 4.67
C ASP A 49 -4.82 -10.24 6.09
N PHE A 50 -5.56 -9.15 6.33
CA PHE A 50 -6.14 -8.86 7.63
C PHE A 50 -7.48 -9.57 7.87
N LEU A 51 -8.06 -10.21 6.85
CA LEU A 51 -9.29 -11.00 6.96
C LEU A 51 -8.99 -12.48 7.23
N GLY A 52 -7.78 -12.93 6.94
CA GLY A 52 -7.33 -14.31 7.08
C GLY A 52 -7.90 -15.23 6.01
N GLU A 53 -8.29 -14.73 4.85
CA GLU A 53 -8.95 -15.54 3.82
C GLU A 53 -7.93 -16.39 3.01
N PRO A 54 -8.23 -17.68 2.72
CA PRO A 54 -9.48 -18.40 3.00
C PRO A 54 -9.47 -19.24 4.30
N ASP A 55 -8.32 -19.38 4.95
CA ASP A 55 -8.11 -20.41 5.99
C ASP A 55 -8.32 -19.90 7.43
N GLY A 56 -8.68 -18.63 7.59
CA GLY A 56 -8.83 -17.90 8.84
C GLY A 56 -7.50 -17.45 9.49
N ASP A 57 -6.37 -17.50 8.78
CA ASP A 57 -5.05 -17.11 9.31
C ASP A 57 -4.53 -15.85 8.64
N GLU A 58 -4.64 -14.74 9.37
CA GLU A 58 -4.18 -13.43 8.91
C GLU A 58 -2.65 -13.40 8.78
N SER A 59 -2.15 -12.70 7.77
CA SER A 59 -0.72 -12.68 7.51
C SER A 59 -0.22 -11.38 6.90
N ILE A 60 1.07 -11.12 7.05
CA ILE A 60 1.78 -10.04 6.38
C ILE A 60 2.93 -10.61 5.56
N THR A 61 3.12 -10.09 4.35
CA THR A 61 4.21 -10.49 3.46
C THR A 61 5.12 -9.30 3.18
N ILE A 62 6.42 -9.54 3.32
CA ILE A 62 7.49 -8.60 3.04
C ILE A 62 8.32 -9.16 1.91
N THR A 63 8.56 -8.36 0.87
CA THR A 63 9.37 -8.75 -0.28
C THR A 63 10.59 -7.85 -0.40
N ASN A 64 11.76 -8.44 -0.59
CA ASN A 64 12.92 -7.73 -1.09
C ASN A 64 12.77 -7.58 -2.60
N ARG A 65 12.30 -6.42 -3.07
CA ARG A 65 12.11 -6.16 -4.51
C ARG A 65 13.41 -5.80 -5.24
N GLY A 66 14.53 -5.77 -4.51
CA GLY A 66 15.85 -5.48 -5.05
C GLY A 66 16.53 -6.75 -5.57
N HIS A 67 17.81 -6.61 -5.90
CA HIS A 67 18.62 -7.71 -6.41
C HIS A 67 19.65 -8.25 -5.39
N VAL A 68 19.95 -7.46 -4.36
CA VAL A 68 20.96 -7.78 -3.35
C VAL A 68 20.29 -8.44 -2.15
N ILE A 69 20.98 -9.38 -1.51
CA ILE A 69 20.53 -9.99 -0.25
C ILE A 69 20.43 -8.94 0.85
N CYS A 70 19.36 -8.98 1.64
CA CYS A 70 19.14 -8.10 2.78
C CYS A 70 19.14 -8.93 4.06
N ASP A 71 19.89 -8.52 5.07
CA ASP A 71 19.74 -9.04 6.42
C ASP A 71 18.64 -8.26 7.13
N ILE A 72 17.56 -8.97 7.49
CA ILE A 72 16.43 -8.43 8.24
C ILE A 72 16.36 -9.03 9.65
N GLY A 73 17.44 -9.66 10.13
CA GLY A 73 17.53 -10.15 11.50
C GLY A 73 17.36 -9.02 12.51
N GLN A 74 16.58 -9.27 13.56
CA GLN A 74 16.22 -8.29 14.59
C GLN A 74 15.39 -7.09 14.11
N TRP A 75 14.91 -7.12 12.87
CA TRP A 75 13.90 -6.17 12.40
C TRP A 75 12.54 -6.49 13.01
N ARG A 76 11.67 -5.48 13.09
CA ARG A 76 10.39 -5.57 13.80
C ARG A 76 9.22 -5.27 12.88
N ILE A 77 8.17 -6.08 12.96
CA ILE A 77 6.84 -5.78 12.42
C ILE A 77 5.95 -5.36 13.58
N ASN A 78 5.17 -4.30 13.42
CA ASN A 78 4.14 -3.87 14.36
C ASN A 78 2.77 -3.81 13.69
N ALA A 79 1.74 -4.30 14.38
CA ALA A 79 0.36 -4.34 13.89
C ALA A 79 -0.54 -3.19 14.40
N GLY A 80 0.02 -1.99 14.62
CA GLY A 80 -0.74 -0.82 15.06
C GLY A 80 -0.92 -0.72 16.58
N ASN A 81 -0.62 -1.80 17.33
CA ASN A 81 -0.55 -1.80 18.79
C ASN A 81 0.89 -2.02 19.28
N PRO A 82 1.39 -1.25 20.27
CA PRO A 82 2.72 -1.44 20.86
C PRO A 82 3.01 -2.82 21.47
N HIS A 83 2.00 -3.67 21.65
CA HIS A 83 2.16 -5.03 22.18
C HIS A 83 2.00 -6.12 21.12
N GLN A 84 1.81 -5.74 19.85
CA GLN A 84 1.66 -6.66 18.72
C GLN A 84 2.89 -6.55 17.81
N ASP A 85 4.02 -6.94 18.39
CA ASP A 85 5.31 -6.94 17.71
C ASP A 85 5.74 -8.35 17.35
N TYR A 86 6.29 -8.48 16.15
CA TYR A 86 7.06 -9.63 15.72
C TYR A 86 8.49 -9.19 15.43
N ILE A 87 9.48 -9.88 15.98
CA ILE A 87 10.89 -9.63 15.73
C ILE A 87 11.44 -10.79 14.93
N PHE A 88 12.05 -10.50 13.79
CA PHE A 88 12.72 -11.51 12.98
C PHE A 88 13.90 -12.12 13.76
N PRO A 89 14.05 -13.45 13.78
CA PRO A 89 15.22 -14.11 14.35
C PRO A 89 16.52 -13.55 13.76
N GLU A 90 17.61 -13.64 14.52
CA GLU A 90 18.95 -13.39 13.97
C GLU A 90 19.20 -14.25 12.72
N ASP A 91 20.07 -13.76 11.83
CA ASP A 91 20.42 -14.41 10.56
C ASP A 91 19.23 -14.63 9.60
N THR A 92 18.17 -13.82 9.70
CA THR A 92 17.08 -13.83 8.71
C THR A 92 17.50 -13.06 7.46
N LEU A 93 18.00 -13.79 6.47
CA LEU A 93 18.44 -13.23 5.19
C LEU A 93 17.36 -13.36 4.11
N LEU A 94 17.08 -12.27 3.40
CA LEU A 94 16.11 -12.22 2.30
C LEU A 94 16.82 -11.87 0.99
N ARG A 95 16.88 -12.83 0.05
CA ARG A 95 17.49 -12.63 -1.27
C ARG A 95 16.69 -11.65 -2.12
N GLY A 96 17.33 -11.11 -3.16
CA GLY A 96 16.62 -10.29 -4.15
C GLY A 96 15.47 -11.07 -4.81
N GLY A 97 14.28 -10.49 -4.81
CA GLY A 97 13.03 -11.10 -5.27
C GLY A 97 12.35 -12.05 -4.26
N GLU A 98 13.01 -12.38 -3.15
CA GLU A 98 12.46 -13.28 -2.14
C GLU A 98 11.44 -12.57 -1.26
N SER A 99 10.45 -13.33 -0.78
CA SER A 99 9.44 -12.87 0.16
C SER A 99 9.46 -13.71 1.43
N VAL A 100 9.17 -13.07 2.55
CA VAL A 100 8.89 -13.72 3.84
C VAL A 100 7.49 -13.35 4.28
N THR A 101 6.73 -14.35 4.72
CA THR A 101 5.38 -14.17 5.26
C THR A 101 5.39 -14.48 6.74
N VAL A 102 4.79 -13.60 7.53
CA VAL A 102 4.61 -13.76 8.98
C VAL A 102 3.12 -13.96 9.24
N TYR A 103 2.79 -15.12 9.79
CA TYR A 103 1.41 -15.53 10.09
C TYR A 103 0.99 -15.12 11.49
N THR A 104 -0.31 -15.09 11.73
CA THR A 104 -0.85 -14.80 13.06
C THR A 104 -0.82 -16.05 13.92
N GLN A 105 -1.33 -17.16 13.40
CA GLN A 105 -1.49 -18.41 14.14
C GLN A 105 -0.15 -19.17 14.31
N PRO A 106 0.00 -19.94 15.41
CA PRO A 106 1.13 -20.84 15.60
C PRO A 106 1.31 -21.85 14.45
N GLY A 107 2.56 -22.22 14.15
CA GLY A 107 2.87 -23.38 13.29
C GLY A 107 3.72 -23.07 12.06
N ALA A 108 3.73 -21.82 11.59
CA ALA A 108 4.64 -21.38 10.55
C ALA A 108 6.04 -21.05 11.11
N ARG A 109 7.06 -21.02 10.22
CA ARG A 109 8.44 -20.61 10.58
C ARG A 109 8.47 -19.20 11.18
N HIS A 110 7.73 -18.28 10.57
CA HIS A 110 7.58 -16.92 11.05
C HIS A 110 6.11 -16.71 11.41
N SER A 111 5.85 -16.46 12.69
CA SER A 111 4.50 -16.26 13.20
C SER A 111 4.52 -15.43 14.48
N PHE A 112 3.46 -14.65 14.71
CA PHE A 112 3.18 -13.99 15.99
C PHE A 112 2.84 -15.00 17.11
N ASN A 113 2.62 -16.28 16.76
CA ASN A 113 2.30 -17.37 17.66
C ASN A 113 1.06 -17.07 18.54
N SER A 114 0.05 -16.45 17.94
CA SER A 114 -1.17 -15.99 18.61
C SER A 114 -2.39 -16.79 18.15
N ASN A 115 -3.21 -17.24 19.09
CA ASN A 115 -4.53 -17.83 18.78
C ASN A 115 -5.64 -16.77 18.66
N ARG A 116 -5.26 -15.48 18.62
CA ARG A 116 -6.14 -14.34 18.42
C ARG A 116 -5.65 -13.54 17.22
N SER A 117 -6.58 -12.97 16.46
CA SER A 117 -6.29 -11.98 15.42
C SER A 117 -5.29 -10.94 15.90
N ILE A 118 -4.26 -10.71 15.09
CA ILE A 118 -3.27 -9.66 15.31
C ILE A 118 -3.66 -8.44 14.51
N TRP A 119 -4.16 -8.64 13.31
CA TRP A 119 -4.57 -7.58 12.41
C TRP A 119 -6.01 -7.22 12.73
N ASN A 120 -6.24 -5.95 13.08
CA ASN A 120 -7.54 -5.48 13.52
C ASN A 120 -8.51 -5.31 12.36
N ASN A 121 -9.68 -5.96 12.42
CA ASN A 121 -10.74 -5.84 11.44
C ASN A 121 -11.42 -4.46 11.39
N HIS A 122 -11.12 -3.53 12.30
CA HIS A 122 -11.52 -2.12 12.17
C HIS A 122 -10.51 -1.26 11.40
N GLY A 123 -9.32 -1.79 11.12
CA GLY A 123 -8.23 -1.09 10.46
C GLY A 123 -7.22 -0.48 11.42
N ASP A 124 -5.95 -0.71 11.12
CA ASP A 124 -4.77 -0.28 11.85
C ASP A 124 -3.64 -0.05 10.82
N THR A 125 -2.39 0.01 11.28
CA THR A 125 -1.22 0.07 10.41
C THR A 125 -0.40 -1.20 10.52
N ALA A 126 0.06 -1.74 9.40
CA ALA A 126 1.17 -2.70 9.41
C ALA A 126 2.47 -1.95 9.12
N THR A 127 3.40 -1.96 10.07
CA THR A 127 4.64 -1.19 9.97
C THR A 127 5.86 -2.08 10.14
N LEU A 128 6.78 -2.01 9.19
CA LEU A 128 8.10 -2.66 9.24
C LEU A 128 9.14 -1.65 9.71
N PHE A 129 9.90 -2.03 10.72
CA PHE A 129 11.02 -1.27 11.27
C PHE A 129 12.33 -2.04 11.09
N ASN A 130 13.41 -1.33 10.84
CA ASN A 130 14.75 -1.92 10.90
C ASN A 130 15.22 -2.11 12.36
N HIS A 131 16.40 -2.73 12.53
CA HIS A 131 16.99 -2.99 13.84
C HIS A 131 17.29 -1.72 14.67
N SER A 132 17.38 -0.53 14.04
CA SER A 132 17.59 0.74 14.73
C SER A 132 16.26 1.44 15.09
N GLY A 133 15.12 0.88 14.69
CA GLY A 133 13.79 1.41 14.96
C GLY A 133 13.30 2.45 13.93
N GLU A 134 13.99 2.60 12.79
CA GLU A 134 13.51 3.42 11.68
C GLU A 134 12.41 2.69 10.91
N VAL A 135 11.38 3.43 10.48
CA VAL A 135 10.31 2.90 9.62
C VAL A 135 10.86 2.66 8.22
N ILE A 136 10.63 1.46 7.70
CA ILE A 136 11.03 1.03 6.36
C ILE A 136 9.82 0.99 5.42
N SER A 137 8.70 0.47 5.88
CA SER A 137 7.47 0.37 5.09
C SER A 137 6.27 0.41 6.01
N THR A 138 5.25 1.16 5.62
CA THR A 138 3.94 1.17 6.26
C THR A 138 2.87 0.79 5.24
N TRP A 139 1.89 0.02 5.70
CA TRP A 139 0.70 -0.36 4.95
C TRP A 139 -0.53 0.03 5.76
N LEU A 140 -1.38 0.87 5.18
CA LEU A 140 -2.56 1.43 5.82
C LEU A 140 -3.81 0.69 5.33
N TYR A 141 -4.71 0.33 6.24
CA TYR A 141 -5.97 -0.33 5.90
C TYR A 141 -7.07 0.04 6.89
N GLY A 142 -8.33 -0.13 6.48
CA GLY A 142 -9.51 0.24 7.27
C GLY A 142 -9.42 1.64 7.86
N LYS A 143 -9.79 1.81 9.13
CA LYS A 143 -9.85 3.12 9.80
C LYS A 143 -8.56 3.95 9.72
N ALA A 144 -7.39 3.33 9.77
CA ALA A 144 -6.12 4.06 9.64
C ALA A 144 -5.95 4.72 8.26
N ALA A 145 -6.57 4.16 7.22
CA ALA A 145 -6.52 4.68 5.86
C ALA A 145 -7.53 5.82 5.59
N HIS A 146 -8.57 6.00 6.42
CA HIS A 146 -9.68 6.92 6.13
C HIS A 146 -9.23 8.35 5.85
N MET A 147 -8.30 8.87 6.65
CA MET A 147 -7.81 10.24 6.55
C MET A 147 -6.89 10.47 5.33
N HIS A 148 -6.49 9.40 4.65
CA HIS A 148 -5.50 9.44 3.58
C HIS A 148 -6.10 9.26 2.20
N VAL A 149 -7.33 8.77 2.09
CA VAL A 149 -8.01 8.56 0.81
C VAL A 149 -9.14 9.56 0.65
N MET A 150 -9.15 10.24 -0.47
CA MET A 150 -10.23 11.16 -0.84
C MET A 150 -10.71 10.88 -2.26
N ILE A 151 -11.95 11.29 -2.54
CA ILE A 151 -12.43 11.42 -3.91
C ILE A 151 -11.81 12.70 -4.49
N SER A 152 -10.83 12.56 -5.40
CA SER A 152 -10.14 13.69 -6.02
C SER A 152 -10.90 14.26 -7.21
N ASN A 153 -11.69 13.42 -7.89
CA ASN A 153 -12.48 13.84 -9.04
C ASN A 153 -13.68 12.93 -9.27
N VAL A 154 -14.77 13.52 -9.78
CA VAL A 154 -15.87 12.81 -10.42
C VAL A 154 -16.04 13.40 -11.81
N HIS A 155 -15.66 12.66 -12.84
CA HIS A 155 -15.86 13.04 -14.23
C HIS A 155 -17.24 12.54 -14.67
N TYR A 156 -18.23 13.44 -14.67
CA TYR A 156 -19.66 13.11 -14.80
C TYR A 156 -20.33 13.64 -16.08
N LYS A 157 -19.54 14.26 -16.97
CA LYS A 157 -20.00 14.75 -18.27
C LYS A 157 -19.15 14.07 -19.33
N GLY A 158 -19.43 12.79 -19.54
CA GLY A 158 -18.69 11.98 -20.51
C GLY A 158 -18.81 12.54 -21.93
N ASP A 159 -17.78 12.36 -22.72
CA ASP A 159 -17.76 12.72 -24.14
C ASP A 159 -18.37 11.60 -25.01
N GLU A 160 -18.49 10.38 -24.47
CA GLU A 160 -19.07 9.24 -25.19
C GLU A 160 -20.59 9.33 -25.34
N PHE A 161 -21.04 9.63 -26.56
CA PHE A 161 -22.46 9.79 -26.89
C PHE A 161 -23.30 8.57 -26.49
N ARG A 162 -24.30 8.80 -25.62
CA ARG A 162 -25.31 7.86 -25.08
C ARG A 162 -24.87 6.91 -23.97
N THR A 163 -23.61 6.47 -23.95
CA THR A 163 -23.13 5.53 -22.94
C THR A 163 -22.42 6.23 -21.79
N GLU A 164 -21.74 7.36 -22.07
CA GLU A 164 -20.91 8.09 -21.10
C GLU A 164 -19.98 7.12 -20.34
N GLY A 165 -19.46 6.12 -21.06
CA GLY A 165 -18.67 5.02 -20.48
C GLY A 165 -17.32 5.50 -19.96
N ASP A 166 -16.89 6.68 -20.43
CA ASP A 166 -15.69 7.40 -20.04
C ASP A 166 -15.85 8.22 -18.75
N GLU A 167 -17.05 8.33 -18.20
CA GLU A 167 -17.23 8.86 -16.85
C GLU A 167 -16.46 8.04 -15.82
N TYR A 168 -15.90 8.69 -14.81
CA TYR A 168 -15.17 8.00 -13.75
C TYR A 168 -15.18 8.72 -12.41
N VAL A 169 -14.95 7.95 -11.36
CA VAL A 169 -14.54 8.46 -10.05
C VAL A 169 -13.06 8.19 -9.87
N GLU A 170 -12.31 9.19 -9.42
CA GLU A 170 -10.91 9.05 -9.04
C GLU A 170 -10.77 9.17 -7.53
N LEU A 171 -10.06 8.21 -6.93
CA LEU A 171 -9.59 8.31 -5.57
C LEU A 171 -8.09 8.63 -5.58
N HIS A 172 -7.68 9.46 -4.63
CA HIS A 172 -6.28 9.82 -4.42
C HIS A 172 -5.83 9.41 -3.03
N ASN A 173 -4.70 8.71 -2.96
CA ASN A 173 -3.98 8.47 -1.71
C ASN A 173 -3.04 9.64 -1.45
N THR A 174 -3.32 10.42 -0.41
CA THR A 174 -2.54 11.59 0.01
C THR A 174 -1.34 11.25 0.87
N SER A 175 -1.23 9.99 1.33
CA SER A 175 -0.11 9.53 2.16
C SER A 175 1.13 9.18 1.34
N GLY A 176 2.24 8.99 2.05
CA GLY A 176 3.48 8.45 1.50
C GLY A 176 3.57 6.92 1.56
N ASP A 177 2.47 6.25 1.95
CA ASP A 177 2.40 4.83 2.25
C ASP A 177 1.37 4.13 1.37
N ARG A 178 1.42 2.79 1.29
CA ARG A 178 0.43 2.01 0.54
C ARG A 178 -0.89 2.03 1.30
N VAL A 179 -2.01 2.20 0.59
CA VAL A 179 -3.35 2.12 1.18
C VAL A 179 -4.13 0.98 0.56
N ASP A 180 -4.57 0.06 1.41
CA ASP A 180 -5.50 -1.01 1.06
C ASP A 180 -6.94 -0.51 1.10
N ILE A 181 -7.60 -0.63 -0.05
CA ILE A 181 -9.01 -0.28 -0.23
C ILE A 181 -9.84 -1.52 -0.57
N THR A 182 -9.33 -2.72 -0.30
CA THR A 182 -10.07 -3.98 -0.47
C THR A 182 -11.44 -3.88 0.20
N GLY A 183 -12.50 -4.19 -0.56
CA GLY A 183 -13.87 -4.18 -0.07
C GLY A 183 -14.47 -2.78 0.15
N TRP A 184 -13.72 -1.69 -0.03
CA TRP A 184 -14.29 -0.35 0.00
C TRP A 184 -15.29 -0.18 -1.14
N GLN A 185 -16.23 0.75 -0.98
CA GLN A 185 -17.33 0.94 -1.92
C GLN A 185 -17.49 2.38 -2.34
N LEU A 186 -17.64 2.60 -3.65
CA LEU A 186 -18.14 3.84 -4.23
C LEU A 186 -19.64 3.71 -4.48
N THR A 187 -20.43 4.72 -4.12
CA THR A 187 -21.88 4.73 -4.31
C THR A 187 -22.35 6.04 -4.92
N ALA A 188 -23.08 5.96 -6.03
CA ALA A 188 -23.79 7.08 -6.62
C ALA A 188 -25.12 7.31 -5.89
N MET A 189 -25.23 8.42 -5.15
CA MET A 189 -26.40 8.69 -4.29
C MET A 189 -27.69 8.96 -5.06
N SER A 190 -27.60 9.30 -6.34
CA SER A 190 -28.77 9.60 -7.19
C SER A 190 -29.54 8.37 -7.68
N ASN A 191 -28.88 7.21 -7.78
CA ASN A 191 -29.46 6.00 -8.37
C ASN A 191 -28.99 4.71 -7.70
N THR A 192 -28.27 4.80 -6.57
CA THR A 192 -27.78 3.69 -5.74
C THR A 192 -26.85 2.70 -6.45
N HIS A 193 -26.36 3.03 -7.65
CA HIS A 193 -25.30 2.23 -8.27
C HIS A 193 -24.06 2.27 -7.39
N SER A 194 -23.46 1.10 -7.18
CA SER A 194 -22.24 0.99 -6.39
C SER A 194 -21.21 0.10 -7.05
N PHE A 195 -19.95 0.33 -6.66
CA PHE A 195 -18.80 -0.48 -7.05
C PHE A 195 -17.99 -0.82 -5.80
N THR A 196 -17.75 -2.12 -5.59
CA THR A 196 -16.91 -2.61 -4.50
C THR A 196 -15.53 -2.98 -5.05
N PHE A 197 -14.48 -2.45 -4.44
CA PHE A 197 -13.11 -2.77 -4.82
C PHE A 197 -12.78 -4.24 -4.52
N PRO A 198 -12.15 -4.96 -5.46
CA PRO A 198 -11.84 -6.37 -5.29
C PRO A 198 -10.72 -6.59 -4.25
N SER A 199 -10.51 -7.84 -3.85
CA SER A 199 -9.38 -8.23 -3.00
C SER A 199 -8.04 -7.84 -3.65
N GLY A 200 -7.15 -7.25 -2.85
CA GLY A 200 -5.85 -6.77 -3.30
C GLY A 200 -5.89 -5.42 -4.03
N ALA A 201 -7.00 -4.67 -3.93
CA ALA A 201 -7.08 -3.32 -4.46
C ALA A 201 -6.28 -2.34 -3.58
N ILE A 202 -5.15 -1.87 -4.10
CA ILE A 202 -4.22 -0.98 -3.39
C ILE A 202 -4.06 0.34 -4.15
N ILE A 203 -4.05 1.45 -3.42
CA ILE A 203 -3.59 2.74 -3.94
C ILE A 203 -2.13 2.95 -3.50
N GLU A 204 -1.23 3.05 -4.48
CA GLU A 204 0.19 3.33 -4.26
C GLU A 204 0.41 4.67 -3.54
N PRO A 205 1.56 4.88 -2.88
CA PRO A 205 1.93 6.17 -2.27
C PRO A 205 1.73 7.35 -3.22
N SER A 206 1.00 8.37 -2.78
CA SER A 206 0.68 9.56 -3.58
C SER A 206 -0.06 9.28 -4.91
N GLY A 207 -0.49 8.03 -5.13
CA GLY A 207 -1.07 7.54 -6.37
C GLY A 207 -2.59 7.71 -6.42
N THR A 208 -3.16 7.39 -7.57
CA THR A 208 -4.60 7.43 -7.81
C THR A 208 -5.12 6.09 -8.30
N VAL A 209 -6.42 5.87 -8.11
CA VAL A 209 -7.19 4.79 -8.73
C VAL A 209 -8.42 5.39 -9.40
N ARG A 210 -8.82 4.84 -10.55
CA ARG A 210 -10.02 5.27 -11.28
C ARG A 210 -11.00 4.14 -11.43
N VAL A 211 -12.29 4.45 -11.27
CA VAL A 211 -13.40 3.54 -11.54
C VAL A 211 -14.27 4.16 -12.62
N TYR A 212 -14.20 3.62 -13.83
CA TYR A 212 -14.99 4.08 -14.97
C TYR A 212 -16.40 3.47 -14.95
N THR A 213 -17.37 4.18 -15.54
CA THR A 213 -18.73 3.66 -15.75
C THR A 213 -18.70 2.40 -16.62
N ASN A 214 -18.03 2.44 -17.77
CA ASN A 214 -18.02 1.31 -18.71
C ASN A 214 -16.83 1.32 -19.66
N ARG A 215 -15.61 1.23 -19.11
CA ARG A 215 -14.39 1.22 -19.90
C ARG A 215 -13.47 0.08 -19.48
N PRO A 216 -12.98 -0.75 -20.40
CA PRO A 216 -11.99 -1.77 -20.07
C PRO A 216 -10.74 -1.12 -19.43
N PRO A 217 -10.30 -1.59 -18.25
CA PRO A 217 -9.07 -1.12 -17.62
C PRO A 217 -7.87 -1.24 -18.56
N SER A 218 -7.07 -0.17 -18.64
CA SER A 218 -5.83 -0.14 -19.44
C SER A 218 -4.57 -0.13 -18.56
N ALA A 219 -4.73 0.11 -17.26
CA ALA A 219 -3.69 0.08 -16.25
C ALA A 219 -4.16 -0.63 -14.98
N ALA A 220 -3.22 -1.04 -14.13
CA ALA A 220 -3.50 -1.77 -12.89
C ALA A 220 -4.32 -0.98 -11.86
N ASN A 221 -4.32 0.35 -11.96
CA ASN A 221 -5.07 1.26 -11.08
C ASN A 221 -6.38 1.74 -11.73
N GLU A 222 -6.90 1.03 -12.72
CA GLU A 222 -8.18 1.31 -13.35
C GLU A 222 -9.14 0.14 -13.14
N TYR A 223 -10.41 0.48 -12.88
CA TYR A 223 -11.51 -0.44 -12.71
C TYR A 223 -12.72 0.02 -13.54
N SER A 224 -13.70 -0.85 -13.69
CA SER A 224 -14.92 -0.57 -14.43
C SER A 224 -16.12 -1.14 -13.70
N VAL A 225 -17.20 -0.35 -13.59
CA VAL A 225 -18.51 -0.84 -13.14
C VAL A 225 -19.13 -1.76 -14.20
N ASN A 226 -18.69 -1.65 -15.46
CA ASN A 226 -19.25 -2.36 -16.62
C ASN A 226 -20.76 -2.10 -16.79
N SER A 227 -21.19 -0.88 -16.45
CA SER A 227 -22.59 -0.47 -16.57
C SER A 227 -22.92 -0.12 -18.02
N PRO A 228 -23.96 -0.70 -18.65
CA PRO A 228 -24.32 -0.35 -20.03
C PRO A 228 -24.92 1.06 -20.17
N THR A 229 -25.18 1.75 -19.06
CA THR A 229 -25.78 3.08 -19.00
C THR A 229 -24.97 4.02 -18.12
N ALA A 230 -25.03 5.32 -18.41
CA ALA A 230 -24.47 6.39 -17.57
C ALA A 230 -24.91 6.24 -16.11
N ILE A 231 -23.96 6.43 -15.19
CA ILE A 231 -24.19 6.34 -13.74
C ILE A 231 -24.29 7.74 -13.14
N TRP A 232 -23.50 8.68 -13.64
CA TRP A 232 -23.35 10.00 -13.03
C TRP A 232 -24.32 11.00 -13.69
N ASN A 233 -24.91 11.88 -12.88
CA ASN A 233 -25.97 12.76 -13.38
C ASN A 233 -25.36 14.04 -13.95
N ASN A 234 -25.57 14.28 -15.23
CA ASN A 234 -25.17 15.50 -15.95
C ASN A 234 -25.67 16.83 -15.34
N ARG A 235 -26.69 16.80 -14.47
CA ARG A 235 -27.24 17.96 -13.73
C ARG A 235 -26.67 18.12 -12.32
N GLY A 236 -25.69 17.29 -11.97
CA GLY A 236 -25.07 17.21 -10.67
C GLY A 236 -25.62 16.08 -9.81
N GLY A 237 -24.82 15.69 -8.82
CA GLY A 237 -25.08 14.54 -7.97
C GLY A 237 -24.07 14.43 -6.85
N MET A 238 -24.04 13.27 -6.20
CA MET A 238 -23.09 12.99 -5.13
C MET A 238 -22.57 11.56 -5.24
N CYS A 239 -21.25 11.43 -5.15
CA CYS A 239 -20.58 10.15 -4.93
C CYS A 239 -20.20 10.04 -3.45
N ALA A 240 -20.46 8.91 -2.81
CA ALA A 240 -19.93 8.59 -1.50
C ALA A 240 -18.92 7.45 -1.58
N LEU A 241 -17.94 7.48 -0.69
CA LEU A 241 -16.95 6.45 -0.47
C LEU A 241 -17.15 5.88 0.94
N SER A 242 -17.28 4.57 1.05
CA SER A 242 -17.37 3.86 2.33
C SER A 242 -16.30 2.77 2.43
N ASP A 243 -15.86 2.46 3.65
CA ASP A 243 -14.93 1.36 3.91
C ASP A 243 -15.59 -0.03 3.77
N TYR A 244 -14.82 -1.10 3.97
CA TYR A 244 -15.33 -2.48 3.89
C TYR A 244 -16.31 -2.87 5.01
N LEU A 245 -16.44 -2.05 6.06
CA LEU A 245 -17.44 -2.21 7.12
C LEU A 245 -18.69 -1.34 6.88
N GLY A 246 -18.69 -0.53 5.81
CA GLY A 246 -19.79 0.37 5.44
C GLY A 246 -19.75 1.75 6.11
N TYR A 247 -18.68 2.11 6.81
CA TYR A 247 -18.52 3.47 7.33
C TYR A 247 -18.20 4.44 6.20
N GLU A 248 -18.97 5.52 6.08
CA GLU A 248 -18.68 6.58 5.11
C GLU A 248 -17.35 7.28 5.48
N ILE A 249 -16.46 7.36 4.50
CA ILE A 249 -15.14 8.00 4.59
C ILE A 249 -15.21 9.41 4.02
N ALA A 250 -15.83 9.56 2.85
CA ALA A 250 -15.90 10.82 2.12
C ALA A 250 -17.11 10.87 1.19
N HIS A 251 -17.52 12.07 0.80
CA HIS A 251 -18.43 12.28 -0.31
C HIS A 251 -17.96 13.45 -1.18
N PHE A 252 -18.39 13.44 -2.43
CA PHE A 252 -18.06 14.47 -3.42
C PHE A 252 -19.33 14.86 -4.19
N ALA A 253 -19.72 16.12 -4.08
CA ALA A 253 -20.79 16.70 -4.89
C ALA A 253 -20.21 17.34 -6.16
N TYR A 254 -20.87 17.16 -7.29
CA TYR A 254 -20.40 17.58 -8.62
C TYR A 254 -21.51 18.24 -9.46
#